data_AF-A0AA39FAR7-F1
#
_entry.id   AF-A0AA39FAR7-F1
#
_cell.length_a   1.000
_cell.length_b   1.000
_cell.length_c   1.000
_cell.angle_alpha   90.00
_cell.angle_beta   90.00
_cell.angle_gamma   90.00
#
_symmetry.space_group_name_H-M   'P 1'
#
loop_
_entity.id
_entity.type
_entity.pdbx_description
1 polymer ?
#
loop_
_entity_poly.entity_id
_entity_poly.type
_entity_poly.pdbx_seq_one_letter_code
_entity_poly.pdbx_strand_id
1 'polypeptide(L)'
;MTSVGRGRGWGKNLQDNSDGLRRPGQQSPPVVIENDDWFERISKIDINDIESIKSLTSPVANLISQDASKEDITHLNKFCELALDDRAFALKLILTFANSTNYLPLFMTCLQKLYNQREELSKNNPARFINMVYFLGETFHRLRFDNASLDCLKTPLVVCLRMLLGTAGEDEIRLAATQVAIHGRELLAASIPGLPELFIYAREVLATRNLSTRSRSMLLLMIDLYKQNFMPLSGDLQTFYVSQLGQSTLLEMQRNADNILVITNPELQGD
;
A
#
# COMPACT_ATOMS: atom_id res chain seq x y z
N MET A 1 16.66 -63.82 -32.55
CA MET A 1 15.25 -64.15 -32.86
C MET A 1 14.37 -63.22 -32.03
N THR A 2 13.50 -62.46 -32.71
CA THR A 2 12.14 -61.96 -32.31
C THR A 2 11.97 -61.29 -30.93
N SER A 3 11.22 -60.22 -30.71
CA SER A 3 10.37 -59.34 -31.54
C SER A 3 9.85 -58.20 -30.63
N VAL A 4 9.83 -56.99 -31.19
CA VAL A 4 8.88 -55.86 -31.07
C VAL A 4 7.81 -55.83 -29.95
N GLY A 5 7.66 -54.66 -29.33
CA GLY A 5 6.40 -54.22 -28.70
C GLY A 5 6.32 -52.71 -28.39
N ARG A 6 5.99 -51.87 -29.38
CA ARG A 6 5.60 -50.46 -29.20
C ARG A 6 4.18 -50.39 -28.62
N GLY A 7 3.94 -49.47 -27.67
CA GLY A 7 2.59 -49.11 -27.22
C GLY A 7 2.47 -47.61 -26.99
N ARG A 8 2.15 -46.85 -28.05
CA ARG A 8 1.61 -45.49 -27.94
C ARG A 8 0.10 -45.61 -27.73
N GLY A 9 -0.38 -45.30 -26.54
CA GLY A 9 -1.80 -45.09 -26.27
C GLY A 9 -2.14 -43.61 -26.36
N TRP A 10 -2.66 -43.17 -27.51
CA TRP A 10 -3.49 -41.98 -27.58
C TRP A 10 -4.90 -42.38 -27.14
N GLY A 11 -5.34 -41.88 -25.99
CA GLY A 11 -6.73 -41.99 -25.52
C GLY A 11 -7.27 -40.60 -25.22
N LYS A 12 -8.12 -40.09 -26.11
CA LYS A 12 -8.94 -38.90 -25.89
C LYS A 12 -10.00 -39.18 -24.82
N ASN A 13 -10.32 -38.14 -24.06
CA ASN A 13 -11.58 -37.88 -23.36
C ASN A 13 -12.00 -38.89 -22.28
N LEU A 14 -11.65 -38.56 -21.04
CA LEU A 14 -12.57 -38.73 -19.91
C LEU A 14 -12.69 -37.38 -19.19
N GLN A 15 -13.87 -36.83 -19.36
CA GLN A 15 -14.46 -35.75 -18.61
C GLN A 15 -14.66 -36.29 -17.18
N ASP A 16 -13.81 -35.91 -16.24
CA ASP A 16 -14.22 -35.90 -14.84
C ASP A 16 -13.37 -34.99 -13.96
N ASN A 17 -14.07 -34.34 -13.04
CA ASN A 17 -13.58 -33.40 -12.05
C ASN A 17 -12.44 -33.97 -11.21
N SER A 18 -11.33 -33.25 -11.10
CA SER A 18 -10.61 -33.13 -9.84
C SER A 18 -9.66 -31.94 -9.88
N ASP A 19 -9.71 -31.17 -8.79
CA ASP A 19 -8.76 -30.16 -8.36
C ASP A 19 -7.37 -30.34 -8.99
N GLY A 20 -7.07 -29.45 -9.94
CA GLY A 20 -5.70 -29.27 -10.41
C GLY A 20 -4.87 -28.73 -9.25
N LEU A 21 -4.09 -29.60 -8.63
CA LEU A 21 -3.05 -29.26 -7.66
C LEU A 21 -2.25 -28.05 -8.17
N ARG A 22 -2.48 -26.88 -7.57
CA ARG A 22 -1.75 -25.64 -7.88
C ARG A 22 -0.27 -25.85 -7.56
N ARG A 23 0.58 -25.64 -8.56
CA ARG A 23 2.04 -25.68 -8.37
C ARG A 23 2.49 -24.41 -7.63
N PRO A 24 3.44 -24.49 -6.67
CA PRO A 24 4.02 -23.31 -6.05
C PRO A 24 4.69 -22.42 -7.10
N GLY A 25 4.32 -21.14 -7.13
CA GLY A 25 4.94 -20.13 -8.00
C GLY A 25 4.15 -19.70 -9.25
N GLN A 26 2.90 -20.16 -9.46
CA GLN A 26 2.07 -19.54 -10.49
C GLN A 26 1.62 -18.15 -10.02
N GLN A 27 2.18 -17.13 -10.68
CA GLN A 27 1.64 -15.78 -10.67
C GLN A 27 0.17 -15.85 -11.08
N SER A 28 -0.69 -15.13 -10.35
CA SER A 28 -2.08 -14.93 -10.72
C SER A 28 -2.14 -14.48 -12.18
N PRO A 29 -3.02 -15.03 -13.03
CA PRO A 29 -3.16 -14.53 -14.39
C PRO A 29 -3.46 -13.03 -14.34
N PRO A 30 -2.85 -12.21 -15.21
CA PRO A 30 -3.10 -10.77 -15.24
C PRO A 30 -4.60 -10.53 -15.40
N VAL A 31 -5.14 -9.61 -14.59
CA VAL A 31 -6.54 -9.22 -14.66
C VAL A 31 -6.77 -8.50 -15.99
N VAL A 32 -7.32 -9.20 -16.97
CA VAL A 32 -7.68 -8.60 -18.27
C VAL A 32 -8.96 -7.78 -18.08
N ILE A 33 -8.91 -6.51 -18.47
CA ILE A 33 -10.03 -5.57 -18.44
C ILE A 33 -10.32 -5.19 -19.90
N GLU A 34 -11.18 -5.97 -20.56
CA GLU A 34 -11.66 -5.63 -21.90
C GLU A 34 -12.84 -4.66 -21.78
N ASN A 35 -12.71 -3.47 -22.40
CA ASN A 35 -13.77 -2.45 -22.58
C ASN A 35 -14.64 -2.17 -21.35
N ASP A 36 -14.02 -1.77 -20.25
CA ASP A 36 -14.71 -1.40 -19.02
C ASP A 36 -14.77 0.13 -18.86
N ASP A 37 -15.99 0.69 -18.90
CA ASP A 37 -16.25 2.13 -18.75
C ASP A 37 -15.62 2.71 -17.47
N TRP A 38 -15.73 1.98 -16.35
CA TRP A 38 -15.16 2.45 -15.09
C TRP A 38 -13.65 2.53 -15.18
N PHE A 39 -13.01 1.51 -15.78
CA PHE A 39 -11.56 1.50 -15.92
C PHE A 39 -11.08 2.69 -16.75
N GLU A 40 -11.75 3.01 -17.85
CA GLU A 40 -11.42 4.17 -18.69
C GLU A 40 -11.57 5.48 -17.91
N ARG A 41 -12.68 5.64 -17.20
CA ARG A 41 -12.98 6.85 -16.39
C ARG A 41 -11.98 7.04 -15.26
N ILE A 42 -11.67 5.97 -14.51
CA ILE A 42 -10.69 5.99 -13.42
C ILE A 42 -9.28 6.26 -13.97
N SER A 43 -8.89 5.61 -15.07
CA SER A 43 -7.55 5.73 -15.64
C SER A 43 -7.23 7.14 -16.15
N LYS A 44 -8.24 7.92 -16.52
CA LYS A 44 -8.09 9.30 -17.01
C LYS A 44 -8.00 10.37 -15.92
N ILE A 45 -8.18 9.99 -14.65
CA ILE A 45 -8.04 10.94 -13.53
C ILE A 45 -6.62 11.53 -13.50
N ASP A 46 -6.53 12.85 -13.38
CA ASP A 46 -5.32 13.53 -12.96
C ASP A 46 -5.26 13.57 -11.43
N ILE A 47 -4.29 12.86 -10.85
CA ILE A 47 -4.12 12.73 -9.41
C ILE A 47 -3.78 14.06 -8.70
N ASN A 48 -3.37 15.09 -9.45
CA ASN A 48 -3.02 16.40 -8.91
C ASN A 48 -4.23 17.36 -8.88
N ASP A 49 -5.28 17.07 -9.65
CA ASP A 49 -6.48 17.92 -9.73
C ASP A 49 -7.61 17.37 -8.84
N ILE A 50 -7.38 17.43 -7.53
CA ILE A 50 -8.32 16.90 -6.52
C ILE A 50 -9.68 17.60 -6.58
N GLU A 51 -9.71 18.89 -6.89
CA GLU A 51 -10.95 19.66 -6.94
C GLU A 51 -11.85 19.22 -8.12
N SER A 52 -11.28 18.97 -9.30
CA SER A 52 -12.04 18.38 -10.41
C SER A 52 -12.55 16.98 -10.09
N ILE A 53 -11.79 16.17 -9.34
CA ILE A 53 -12.23 14.83 -8.93
C ILE A 53 -13.44 14.92 -8.00
N LYS A 54 -13.44 15.84 -7.04
CA LYS A 54 -14.53 16.04 -6.07
C LYS A 54 -15.80 16.63 -6.68
N SER A 55 -15.71 17.30 -7.83
CA SER A 55 -16.85 17.90 -8.52
C SER A 55 -17.96 16.88 -8.82
N LEU A 56 -19.22 17.30 -8.73
CA LEU A 56 -20.38 16.48 -9.13
C LEU A 56 -20.41 16.17 -10.63
N THR A 57 -19.69 16.95 -11.44
CA THR A 57 -19.54 16.73 -12.89
C THR A 57 -18.33 15.87 -13.25
N SER A 58 -17.58 15.40 -12.24
CA SER A 58 -16.41 14.57 -12.43
C SER A 58 -16.74 13.34 -13.27
N PRO A 59 -15.84 12.92 -14.19
CA PRO A 59 -16.00 11.65 -14.89
C PRO A 59 -16.14 10.47 -13.93
N VAL A 60 -15.70 10.55 -12.67
CA VAL A 60 -15.84 9.46 -11.71
C VAL A 60 -16.95 9.67 -10.68
N ALA A 61 -17.81 10.66 -10.88
CA ALA A 61 -19.01 10.83 -10.08
C ALA A 61 -20.01 9.69 -10.32
N ASN A 62 -20.71 9.27 -9.26
CA ASN A 62 -21.73 8.23 -9.27
C ASN A 62 -21.26 6.90 -9.90
N LEU A 63 -19.99 6.53 -9.72
CA LEU A 63 -19.51 5.20 -10.14
C LEU A 63 -20.20 4.13 -9.30
N ILE A 64 -20.26 4.30 -7.98
CA ILE A 64 -20.89 3.33 -7.09
C ILE A 64 -21.79 4.00 -6.06
N SER A 65 -23.03 3.53 -5.97
CA SER A 65 -24.05 4.04 -5.06
C SER A 65 -24.31 3.10 -3.88
N GLN A 66 -25.13 3.54 -2.94
CA GLN A 66 -25.59 2.71 -1.83
C GLN A 66 -26.38 1.48 -2.29
N ASP A 67 -27.18 1.63 -3.35
CA ASP A 67 -28.00 0.55 -3.93
C ASP A 67 -27.27 -0.21 -5.05
N ALA A 68 -25.93 -0.30 -4.98
CA ALA A 68 -25.10 -0.95 -6.00
C ALA A 68 -25.55 -2.40 -6.27
N SER A 69 -25.57 -2.77 -7.55
CA SER A 69 -25.89 -4.13 -7.98
C SER A 69 -24.78 -5.11 -7.59
N LYS A 70 -25.06 -6.42 -7.73
CA LYS A 70 -24.03 -7.45 -7.49
C LYS A 70 -22.90 -7.33 -8.51
N GLU A 71 -23.23 -6.93 -9.73
CA GLU A 71 -22.31 -6.67 -10.83
C GLU A 71 -21.37 -5.51 -10.48
N ASP A 72 -21.91 -4.39 -9.97
CA ASP A 72 -21.09 -3.24 -9.55
C ASP A 72 -20.12 -3.60 -8.42
N ILE A 73 -20.59 -4.37 -7.43
CA ILE A 73 -19.74 -4.87 -6.35
C ILE A 73 -18.65 -5.80 -6.90
N THR A 74 -18.97 -6.60 -7.92
CA THR A 74 -17.99 -7.48 -8.58
C THR A 74 -16.94 -6.67 -9.34
N HIS A 75 -17.34 -5.62 -10.05
CA HIS A 75 -16.42 -4.69 -10.72
C HIS A 75 -15.50 -3.98 -9.71
N LEU A 76 -16.05 -3.44 -8.62
CA LEU A 76 -15.25 -2.82 -7.58
C LEU A 76 -14.20 -3.79 -7.00
N ASN A 77 -14.60 -5.03 -6.69
CA ASN A 77 -13.68 -6.06 -6.22
C ASN A 77 -12.56 -6.34 -7.23
N LYS A 78 -12.90 -6.41 -8.53
CA LYS A 78 -11.91 -6.61 -9.60
C LYS A 78 -10.90 -5.46 -9.65
N PHE A 79 -11.34 -4.22 -9.49
CA PHE A 79 -10.45 -3.06 -9.47
C PHE A 79 -9.58 -2.97 -8.22
N CYS A 80 -10.09 -3.36 -7.05
CA CYS A 80 -9.25 -3.48 -5.85
C CYS A 80 -8.16 -4.55 -6.02
N GLU A 81 -8.48 -5.68 -6.68
CA GLU A 81 -7.48 -6.71 -6.99
C GLU A 81 -6.44 -6.19 -7.99
N LEU A 82 -6.86 -5.44 -9.02
CA LEU A 82 -5.95 -4.80 -9.97
C LEU A 82 -5.04 -3.77 -9.29
N ALA A 83 -5.55 -3.01 -8.32
CA ALA A 83 -4.77 -2.06 -7.54
C ALA A 83 -3.60 -2.71 -6.78
N LEU A 84 -3.64 -4.03 -6.55
CA LEU A 84 -2.51 -4.76 -5.97
C LEU A 84 -1.39 -5.04 -6.97
N ASP A 85 -1.62 -4.86 -8.26
CA ASP A 85 -0.65 -5.07 -9.32
C ASP A 85 -0.18 -3.74 -9.94
N ASP A 86 -0.96 -2.66 -9.79
CA ASP A 86 -0.65 -1.32 -10.28
C ASP A 86 -0.91 -0.23 -9.21
N ARG A 87 0.16 0.33 -8.66
CA ARG A 87 0.09 1.42 -7.65
C ARG A 87 -0.45 2.73 -8.22
N ALA A 88 -0.19 3.03 -9.49
CA ALA A 88 -0.67 4.25 -10.11
C ALA A 88 -2.20 4.17 -10.31
N PHE A 89 -2.69 3.00 -10.73
CA PHE A 89 -4.12 2.74 -10.75
C PHE A 89 -4.73 2.73 -9.34
N ALA A 90 -4.05 2.13 -8.35
CA ALA A 90 -4.51 2.14 -6.96
C ALA A 90 -4.78 3.57 -6.47
N LEU A 91 -3.86 4.51 -6.69
CA LEU A 91 -4.06 5.92 -6.32
C LEU A 91 -5.28 6.54 -6.99
N LYS A 92 -5.47 6.30 -8.29
CA LYS A 92 -6.64 6.82 -9.02
C LYS A 92 -7.95 6.22 -8.50
N LEU A 93 -7.95 4.92 -8.20
CA LEU A 93 -9.09 4.22 -7.60
C LEU A 93 -9.42 4.78 -6.21
N ILE A 94 -8.43 5.08 -5.37
CA ILE A 94 -8.67 5.73 -4.07
C ILE A 94 -9.37 7.07 -4.28
N LEU A 95 -8.83 7.91 -5.17
CA LEU A 95 -9.30 9.26 -5.36
C LEU A 95 -10.74 9.34 -5.89
N THR A 96 -11.25 8.31 -6.56
CA THR A 96 -12.67 8.29 -6.95
C THR A 96 -13.58 8.40 -5.72
N PHE A 97 -13.18 7.81 -4.59
CA PHE A 97 -13.91 7.86 -3.32
C PHE A 97 -13.66 9.14 -2.51
N ALA A 98 -12.84 10.07 -3.02
CA ALA A 98 -12.84 11.45 -2.52
C ALA A 98 -14.05 12.24 -3.02
N ASN A 99 -14.70 11.78 -4.09
CA ASN A 99 -15.97 12.32 -4.55
C ASN A 99 -17.13 11.78 -3.69
N SER A 100 -17.90 12.68 -3.08
CA SER A 100 -18.98 12.35 -2.14
C SER A 100 -20.16 11.61 -2.77
N THR A 101 -20.26 11.59 -4.10
CA THR A 101 -21.29 10.81 -4.81
C THR A 101 -21.02 9.31 -4.79
N ASN A 102 -19.78 8.89 -4.49
CA ASN A 102 -19.41 7.49 -4.43
C ASN A 102 -19.58 6.93 -3.02
N TYR A 103 -20.15 5.73 -2.94
CA TYR A 103 -20.48 5.11 -1.67
C TYR A 103 -19.25 4.44 -1.03
N LEU A 104 -18.53 5.22 -0.22
CA LEU A 104 -17.31 4.81 0.49
C LEU A 104 -17.44 3.50 1.30
N PRO A 105 -18.56 3.19 2.00
CA PRO A 105 -18.66 1.94 2.77
C PRO A 105 -18.47 0.66 1.94
N LEU A 106 -18.86 0.65 0.65
CA LEU A 106 -18.61 -0.51 -0.22
C LEU A 106 -17.12 -0.64 -0.57
N PHE A 107 -16.42 0.47 -0.80
CA PHE A 107 -14.96 0.48 -0.96
C PHE A 107 -14.24 -0.02 0.27
N MET A 108 -14.69 0.39 1.46
CA MET A 108 -14.13 -0.09 2.73
C MET A 108 -14.31 -1.60 2.90
N THR A 109 -15.43 -2.16 2.44
CA THR A 109 -15.65 -3.61 2.44
C THR A 109 -14.63 -4.33 1.55
N CYS A 110 -14.29 -3.73 0.41
CA CYS A 110 -13.24 -4.23 -0.49
C CYS A 110 -11.86 -4.24 0.19
N LEU A 111 -11.46 -3.11 0.80
CA LEU A 111 -10.20 -3.00 1.54
C LEU A 111 -10.14 -3.98 2.72
N GLN A 112 -11.24 -4.17 3.45
CA GLN A 112 -11.32 -5.13 4.54
C GLN A 112 -11.06 -6.56 4.05
N LYS A 113 -11.62 -6.94 2.89
CA LYS A 113 -11.37 -8.24 2.27
C LYS A 113 -9.87 -8.44 1.96
N LEU A 114 -9.23 -7.44 1.37
CA LEU A 114 -7.78 -7.48 1.08
C LEU A 114 -6.95 -7.58 2.37
N TYR A 115 -7.30 -6.81 3.39
CA TYR A 115 -6.65 -6.86 4.71
C TYR A 115 -6.80 -8.24 5.38
N ASN A 116 -7.94 -8.90 5.23
CA ASN A 116 -8.15 -10.24 5.77
C ASN A 116 -7.27 -11.29 5.09
N GLN A 117 -6.83 -11.04 3.85
CA GLN A 117 -5.90 -11.89 3.10
C GLN A 117 -4.43 -11.55 3.34
N ARG A 118 -4.09 -10.55 4.17
CA ARG A 118 -2.72 -10.03 4.35
C ARG A 118 -1.67 -11.11 4.67
N GLU A 119 -2.03 -12.11 5.47
CA GLU A 119 -1.10 -13.19 5.85
C GLU A 119 -0.83 -14.14 4.70
N GLU A 120 -1.86 -14.43 3.89
CA GLU A 120 -1.73 -15.23 2.68
C GLU A 120 -0.90 -14.48 1.64
N LEU A 121 -1.22 -13.20 1.41
CA LEU A 121 -0.46 -12.33 0.50
C LEU A 121 1.00 -12.24 0.93
N SER A 122 1.28 -11.99 2.21
CA SER A 122 2.66 -11.88 2.70
C SER A 122 3.49 -13.15 2.49
N LYS A 123 2.85 -14.34 2.49
CA LYS A 123 3.52 -15.63 2.28
C LYS A 123 3.65 -16.00 0.81
N ASN A 124 2.56 -15.83 0.05
CA ASN A 124 2.43 -16.40 -1.29
C ASN A 124 2.73 -15.38 -2.39
N ASN A 125 2.52 -14.09 -2.13
CA ASN A 125 2.78 -13.01 -3.08
C ASN A 125 3.25 -11.72 -2.36
N PRO A 126 4.51 -11.67 -1.91
CA PRO A 126 5.05 -10.54 -1.14
C PRO A 126 4.91 -9.19 -1.86
N ALA A 127 5.05 -9.17 -3.19
CA ALA A 127 4.87 -7.95 -3.97
C ALA A 127 3.44 -7.38 -3.84
N ARG A 128 2.42 -8.23 -4.00
CA ARG A 128 1.01 -7.83 -3.81
C ARG A 128 0.73 -7.45 -2.35
N PHE A 129 1.39 -8.09 -1.37
CA PHE A 129 1.30 -7.66 0.02
C PHE A 129 1.81 -6.23 0.23
N ILE A 130 2.99 -5.89 -0.27
CA ILE A 130 3.53 -4.52 -0.20
C ILE A 130 2.56 -3.52 -0.85
N ASN A 131 2.01 -3.87 -2.02
CA ASN A 131 1.04 -3.02 -2.72
C ASN A 131 -0.28 -2.88 -1.95
N MET A 132 -0.73 -3.92 -1.25
CA MET A 132 -1.90 -3.85 -0.36
C MET A 132 -1.65 -2.91 0.81
N VAL A 133 -0.47 -2.96 1.44
CA VAL A 133 -0.13 -2.02 2.52
C VAL A 133 0.00 -0.58 2.01
N TYR A 134 0.56 -0.40 0.81
CA TYR A 134 0.58 0.90 0.14
C TYR A 134 -0.84 1.43 -0.11
N PHE A 135 -1.73 0.59 -0.65
CA PHE A 135 -3.12 0.94 -0.93
C PHE A 135 -3.90 1.32 0.34
N LEU A 136 -3.69 0.57 1.43
CA LEU A 136 -4.26 0.86 2.75
C LEU A 136 -3.78 2.21 3.30
N GLY A 137 -2.47 2.44 3.26
CA GLY A 137 -1.84 3.68 3.71
C GLY A 137 -2.30 4.91 2.93
N GLU A 138 -2.29 4.84 1.61
CA GLU A 138 -2.77 5.93 0.74
C GLU A 138 -4.27 6.18 0.92
N THR A 139 -5.07 5.15 1.20
CA THR A 139 -6.50 5.33 1.52
C THR A 139 -6.66 6.14 2.80
N PHE A 140 -5.95 5.72 3.86
CA PHE A 140 -5.97 6.43 5.14
C PHE A 140 -5.47 7.88 4.99
N HIS A 141 -4.45 8.07 4.14
CA HIS A 141 -3.90 9.39 3.85
C HIS A 141 -4.89 10.33 3.18
N ARG A 142 -5.57 9.87 2.11
CA ARG A 142 -6.28 10.73 1.17
C ARG A 142 -7.77 10.85 1.44
N LEU A 143 -8.40 9.80 1.96
CA LEU A 143 -9.84 9.78 2.12
C LEU A 143 -10.26 10.35 3.47
N ARG A 144 -11.31 11.15 3.42
CA ARG A 144 -11.97 11.71 4.61
C ARG A 144 -13.46 11.42 4.50
N PHE A 145 -14.06 11.05 5.61
CA PHE A 145 -15.50 10.89 5.74
C PHE A 145 -16.00 11.99 6.68
N ASP A 146 -16.91 12.86 6.23
CA ASP A 146 -17.35 14.05 6.95
C ASP A 146 -16.19 14.90 7.51
N ASN A 147 -15.16 15.12 6.70
CA ASN A 147 -13.90 15.81 7.04
C ASN A 147 -13.05 15.12 8.13
N ALA A 148 -13.41 13.93 8.58
CA ALA A 148 -12.65 13.15 9.55
C ALA A 148 -11.79 12.06 8.87
N SER A 149 -10.70 11.68 9.54
CA SER A 149 -9.86 10.53 9.18
C SER A 149 -10.64 9.22 9.28
N LEU A 150 -10.25 8.23 8.47
CA LEU A 150 -10.80 6.88 8.55
C LEU A 150 -10.16 6.12 9.71
N ASP A 151 -10.60 6.41 10.94
CA ASP A 151 -10.01 5.86 12.17
C ASP A 151 -9.97 4.32 12.21
N CYS A 152 -10.92 3.66 11.54
CA CYS A 152 -10.96 2.21 11.41
C CYS A 152 -9.73 1.61 10.70
N LEU A 153 -8.95 2.42 9.96
CA LEU A 153 -7.74 1.98 9.26
C LEU A 153 -6.46 2.07 10.11
N LYS A 154 -6.48 2.79 11.23
CA LYS A 154 -5.28 3.06 12.05
C LYS A 154 -4.64 1.79 12.60
N THR A 155 -5.41 0.93 13.26
CA THR A 155 -4.93 -0.34 13.80
C THR A 155 -4.50 -1.32 12.69
N PRO A 156 -5.31 -1.56 11.62
CA PRO A 156 -4.88 -2.35 10.47
C PRO A 156 -3.53 -1.91 9.88
N LEU A 157 -3.32 -0.60 9.75
CA LEU A 157 -2.07 -0.06 9.22
C LEU A 157 -0.90 -0.43 10.13
N VAL A 158 -0.98 -0.19 11.44
CA VAL A 158 0.10 -0.54 12.40
C VAL A 158 0.44 -2.04 12.35
N VAL A 159 -0.57 -2.92 12.25
CA VAL A 159 -0.36 -4.37 12.11
C VAL A 159 0.41 -4.69 10.83
N CYS A 160 -0.01 -4.11 9.69
CA CYS A 160 0.66 -4.30 8.40
C CYS A 160 2.10 -3.76 8.39
N LEU A 161 2.36 -2.62 9.04
CA LEU A 161 3.72 -2.07 9.17
C LEU A 161 4.63 -3.02 9.94
N ARG A 162 4.14 -3.63 11.03
CA ARG A 162 4.89 -4.64 11.77
C ARG A 162 5.19 -5.87 10.91
N MET A 163 4.21 -6.32 10.12
CA MET A 163 4.39 -7.45 9.20
C MET A 163 5.47 -7.14 8.14
N LEU A 164 5.49 -5.93 7.57
CA LEU A 164 6.53 -5.50 6.64
C LEU A 164 7.92 -5.61 7.28
N LEU A 165 8.10 -5.05 8.49
CA LEU A 165 9.38 -5.13 9.20
C LEU A 165 9.84 -6.57 9.47
N GLY A 166 8.90 -7.52 9.62
CA GLY A 166 9.22 -8.92 9.89
C GLY A 166 9.89 -9.65 8.71
N THR A 167 9.67 -9.18 7.48
CA THR A 167 10.34 -9.71 6.28
C THR A 167 11.77 -9.20 6.14
N ALA A 168 12.06 -8.02 6.71
CA ALA A 168 13.35 -7.34 6.67
C ALA A 168 13.91 -7.03 5.25
N GLY A 169 13.05 -7.03 4.22
CA GLY A 169 13.44 -6.59 2.89
C GLY A 169 13.53 -5.06 2.79
N GLU A 170 14.35 -4.56 1.88
CA GLU A 170 14.63 -3.12 1.76
C GLU A 170 13.39 -2.32 1.31
N ASP A 171 12.59 -2.86 0.39
CA ASP A 171 11.35 -2.22 -0.05
C ASP A 171 10.26 -2.22 1.03
N GLU A 172 10.19 -3.29 1.82
CA GLU A 172 9.28 -3.41 2.94
C GLU A 172 9.62 -2.43 4.05
N ILE A 173 10.91 -2.33 4.40
CA ILE A 173 11.41 -1.35 5.37
C ILE A 173 11.18 0.07 4.86
N ARG A 174 11.45 0.34 3.58
CA ARG A 174 11.22 1.66 2.96
C ARG A 174 9.74 2.04 3.01
N LEU A 175 8.83 1.13 2.66
CA LEU A 175 7.40 1.40 2.73
C LEU A 175 6.97 1.62 4.18
N ALA A 176 7.42 0.80 5.13
CA ALA A 176 7.11 0.97 6.53
C ALA A 176 7.57 2.34 7.05
N ALA A 177 8.78 2.76 6.69
CA ALA A 177 9.33 4.07 7.06
C ALA A 177 8.53 5.23 6.46
N THR A 178 8.15 5.11 5.19
CA THR A 178 7.34 6.12 4.48
C THR A 178 5.99 6.29 5.18
N GLN A 179 5.29 5.20 5.46
CA GLN A 179 3.98 5.23 6.10
C GLN A 179 4.05 5.76 7.54
N VAL A 180 5.11 5.43 8.28
CA VAL A 180 5.34 6.00 9.62
C VAL A 180 5.65 7.50 9.55
N ALA A 181 6.42 7.96 8.57
CA ALA A 181 6.68 9.39 8.40
C ALA A 181 5.41 10.18 8.07
N ILE A 182 4.52 9.63 7.23
CA ILE A 182 3.26 10.27 6.83
C ILE A 182 2.23 10.22 7.97
N HIS A 183 2.02 9.06 8.60
CA HIS A 183 0.90 8.83 9.52
C HIS A 183 1.27 8.85 11.00
N GLY A 184 2.55 8.82 11.33
CA GLY A 184 3.03 8.56 12.69
C GLY A 184 2.48 9.54 13.72
N ARG A 185 2.40 10.84 13.37
CA ARG A 185 1.84 11.87 14.26
C ARG A 185 0.38 11.62 14.58
N GLU A 186 -0.42 11.27 13.58
CA GLU A 186 -1.85 10.99 13.75
C GLU A 186 -2.08 9.70 14.55
N LEU A 187 -1.29 8.66 14.27
CA LEU A 187 -1.33 7.38 15.01
C LEU A 187 -0.92 7.57 16.48
N LEU A 188 0.07 8.43 16.74
CA LEU A 188 0.53 8.76 18.09
C LEU A 188 -0.55 9.53 18.86
N ALA A 189 -1.14 10.56 18.24
CA ALA A 189 -2.21 11.36 18.84
C ALA A 189 -3.44 10.51 19.19
N ALA A 190 -3.76 9.53 18.36
CA ALA A 190 -4.87 8.60 18.59
C ALA A 190 -4.54 7.45 19.56
N SER A 191 -3.32 7.40 20.13
CA SER A 191 -2.90 6.35 21.08
C SER A 191 -3.15 4.93 20.57
N ILE A 192 -2.81 4.68 19.30
CA ILE A 192 -3.15 3.42 18.63
C ILE A 192 -2.43 2.23 19.28
N PRO A 193 -3.16 1.15 19.64
CA PRO A 193 -2.55 -0.06 20.19
C PRO A 193 -1.52 -0.66 19.23
N GLY A 194 -0.39 -1.13 19.76
CA GLY A 194 0.68 -1.74 18.96
C GLY A 194 1.70 -0.75 18.40
N LEU A 195 1.44 0.57 18.47
CA LEU A 195 2.35 1.58 17.93
C LEU A 195 3.69 1.62 18.70
N PRO A 196 3.74 1.67 20.05
CA PRO A 196 5.01 1.56 20.78
C PRO A 196 5.78 0.26 20.47
N GLU A 197 5.05 -0.86 20.38
CA GLU A 197 5.61 -2.18 20.10
C GLU A 197 6.20 -2.27 18.70
N LEU A 198 5.65 -1.54 17.72
CA LEU A 198 6.23 -1.43 16.38
C LEU A 198 7.66 -0.87 16.45
N PHE A 199 7.92 0.15 17.26
CA PHE A 199 9.25 0.75 17.39
C PHE A 199 10.22 -0.08 18.23
N ILE A 200 9.72 -0.88 19.18
CA ILE A 200 10.55 -1.91 19.81
C ILE A 200 10.95 -2.96 18.78
N TYR A 201 9.99 -3.43 17.98
CA TYR A 201 10.26 -4.39 16.91
C TYR A 201 11.23 -3.85 15.86
N ALA A 202 11.13 -2.57 15.49
CA ALA A 202 12.10 -1.92 14.60
C ALA A 202 13.54 -1.95 15.15
N ARG A 203 13.72 -1.77 16.47
CA ARG A 203 15.02 -1.90 17.14
C ARG A 203 15.53 -3.34 17.10
N GLU A 204 14.66 -4.31 17.33
CA GLU A 204 15.00 -5.73 17.24
C GLU A 204 15.48 -6.09 15.83
N VAL A 205 14.74 -5.65 14.80
CA VAL A 205 15.13 -5.85 13.39
C VAL A 205 16.48 -5.20 13.10
N LEU A 206 16.68 -3.95 13.53
CA LEU A 206 17.94 -3.23 13.37
C LEU A 206 19.13 -3.95 14.02
N ALA A 207 18.93 -4.52 15.21
CA ALA A 207 19.99 -5.18 15.99
C ALA A 207 20.31 -6.60 15.50
N THR A 208 19.33 -7.32 14.97
CA THR A 208 19.45 -8.77 14.73
C THR A 208 19.56 -9.16 13.26
N ARG A 209 19.10 -8.32 12.33
CA ARG A 209 19.08 -8.65 10.90
C ARG A 209 20.30 -8.12 10.17
N ASN A 210 20.73 -8.86 9.15
CA ASN A 210 21.74 -8.38 8.22
C ASN A 210 21.08 -7.49 7.17
N LEU A 211 21.23 -6.17 7.33
CA LEU A 211 20.57 -5.16 6.52
C LEU A 211 21.57 -4.40 5.64
N SER A 212 21.09 -3.72 4.61
CA SER A 212 21.88 -2.71 3.91
C SER A 212 22.04 -1.46 4.80
N THR A 213 23.02 -0.61 4.50
CA THR A 213 23.16 0.69 5.17
C THR A 213 21.88 1.50 5.05
N ARG A 214 21.27 1.52 3.86
CA ARG A 214 20.01 2.24 3.59
C ARG A 214 18.88 1.75 4.47
N SER A 215 18.66 0.44 4.57
CA SER A 215 17.64 -0.15 5.46
C SER A 215 17.89 0.17 6.94
N ARG A 216 19.15 0.14 7.40
CA ARG A 216 19.49 0.57 8.77
C ARG A 216 19.13 2.03 9.00
N SER A 217 19.48 2.91 8.07
CA SER A 217 19.16 4.33 8.15
C SER A 217 17.65 4.59 8.14
N MET A 218 16.85 3.83 7.39
CA MET A 218 15.39 3.92 7.42
C MET A 218 14.80 3.53 8.77
N LEU A 219 15.26 2.43 9.37
CA LEU A 219 14.81 2.00 10.68
C LEU A 219 15.19 3.01 11.77
N LEU A 220 16.40 3.55 11.71
CA LEU A 220 16.86 4.61 12.62
C LEU A 220 15.98 5.86 12.48
N LEU A 221 15.69 6.28 11.24
CA LEU A 221 14.82 7.43 10.97
C LEU A 221 13.43 7.25 11.61
N MET A 222 12.80 6.09 11.41
CA MET A 222 11.51 5.78 12.03
C MET A 222 11.56 5.88 13.56
N ILE A 223 12.61 5.32 14.18
CA ILE A 223 12.79 5.32 15.63
C ILE A 223 13.00 6.75 16.15
N ASP A 224 13.79 7.57 15.46
CA ASP A 224 14.06 8.94 15.87
C ASP A 224 12.85 9.86 15.68
N LEU A 225 12.08 9.67 14.61
CA LEU A 225 10.80 10.34 14.41
C LEU A 225 9.85 10.02 15.57
N TYR A 226 9.70 8.75 15.95
CA TYR A 226 8.86 8.37 17.08
C TYR A 226 9.35 8.96 18.41
N LYS A 227 10.66 8.91 18.68
CA LYS A 227 11.25 9.51 19.90
C LYS A 227 11.01 11.01 20.00
N GLN A 228 10.93 11.70 18.86
CA GLN A 228 10.65 13.14 18.81
C GLN A 228 9.15 13.43 18.64
N ASN A 229 8.27 12.46 18.90
CA ASN A 229 6.81 12.60 18.75
C ASN A 229 6.40 13.10 17.35
N PHE A 230 7.16 12.70 16.32
CA PHE A 230 7.01 13.10 14.93
C PHE A 230 7.12 14.62 14.69
N MET A 231 7.81 15.33 15.58
CA MET A 231 8.25 16.70 15.34
C MET A 231 9.42 16.74 14.35
N PRO A 232 9.68 17.89 13.70
CA PRO A 232 10.84 18.05 12.83
C PRO A 232 12.15 17.63 13.52
N LEU A 233 12.98 16.88 12.81
CA LEU A 233 14.28 16.43 13.32
C LEU A 233 15.23 17.62 13.55
N SER A 234 16.17 17.49 14.47
CA SER A 234 17.25 18.48 14.65
C SER A 234 18.16 18.58 13.40
N GLY A 235 18.86 19.71 13.24
CA GLY A 235 19.72 19.97 12.07
C GLY A 235 20.79 18.89 11.81
N ASP A 236 21.42 18.38 12.87
CA ASP A 236 22.42 17.31 12.74
C ASP A 236 21.79 16.00 12.26
N LEU A 237 20.62 15.64 12.78
CA LEU A 237 19.89 14.45 12.35
C LEU A 237 19.38 14.61 10.90
N GLN A 238 18.89 15.79 10.52
CA GLN A 238 18.51 16.07 9.14
C GLN A 238 19.70 15.88 8.20
N THR A 239 20.85 16.46 8.53
CA THR A 239 22.09 16.34 7.75
C THR A 239 22.53 14.88 7.63
N PHE A 240 22.49 14.15 8.74
CA PHE A 240 22.78 12.72 8.75
C PHE A 240 21.85 11.95 7.79
N TYR A 241 20.54 12.08 7.91
CA TYR A 241 19.60 11.33 7.06
C TYR A 241 19.66 11.75 5.59
N VAL A 242 19.91 13.03 5.29
CA VAL A 242 20.14 13.49 3.91
C VAL A 242 21.37 12.78 3.33
N SER A 243 22.46 12.67 4.08
CA SER A 243 23.68 12.00 3.62
C SER A 243 23.49 10.49 3.36
N GLN A 244 22.62 9.83 4.13
CA GLN A 244 22.41 8.38 4.05
C GLN A 244 21.32 7.98 3.05
N LEU A 245 20.24 8.76 2.97
CA LEU A 245 19.03 8.39 2.24
C LEU A 245 18.83 9.23 0.97
N GLY A 246 19.44 10.41 0.91
CA GLY A 246 19.23 11.39 -0.14
C GLY A 246 18.03 12.29 0.11
N GLN A 247 18.14 13.55 -0.32
CA GLN A 247 17.11 14.57 -0.12
C GLN A 247 15.77 14.19 -0.77
N SER A 248 15.79 13.61 -1.98
CA SER A 248 14.58 13.19 -2.70
C SER A 248 13.76 12.16 -1.94
N THR A 249 14.43 11.23 -1.25
CA THR A 249 13.76 10.19 -0.46
C THR A 249 13.10 10.79 0.78
N LEU A 250 13.77 11.72 1.47
CA LEU A 250 13.19 12.39 2.63
C LEU A 250 12.00 13.27 2.23
N LEU A 251 12.11 14.00 1.12
CA LEU A 251 10.99 14.77 0.58
C LEU A 251 9.81 13.87 0.23
N GLU A 252 10.04 12.71 -0.38
CA GLU A 252 8.98 11.73 -0.66
C GLU A 252 8.27 11.25 0.61
N MET A 253 9.03 10.98 1.67
CA MET A 253 8.48 10.59 2.98
C MET A 253 7.75 11.74 3.70
N GLN A 254 8.01 12.98 3.28
CA GLN A 254 7.42 14.21 3.83
C GLN A 254 6.33 14.79 2.95
N ARG A 255 6.05 14.20 1.79
CA ARG A 255 5.23 14.77 0.71
C ARG A 255 3.85 15.25 1.12
N ASN A 256 3.33 14.88 2.29
CA ASN A 256 2.06 15.37 2.82
C ASN A 256 2.02 15.55 4.34
N ALA A 257 3.18 15.74 4.98
CA ALA A 257 3.20 16.17 6.38
C ALA A 257 3.18 17.70 6.37
N ASP A 258 2.01 18.32 6.53
CA ASP A 258 1.85 19.78 6.65
C ASP A 258 2.70 20.44 7.75
N ASN A 259 3.49 19.66 8.51
CA ASN A 259 4.32 20.11 9.62
C ASN A 259 5.68 19.39 9.79
N ILE A 260 6.20 18.62 8.81
CA ILE A 260 7.58 18.11 8.88
C ILE A 260 8.42 18.88 7.86
N LEU A 261 8.81 20.10 8.22
CA LEU A 261 9.75 20.90 7.45
C LEU A 261 11.18 20.37 7.69
N VAL A 262 11.79 19.76 6.68
CA VAL A 262 13.25 19.77 6.57
C VAL A 262 13.61 21.13 6.01
N ILE A 263 14.27 21.95 6.83
CA ILE A 263 14.75 23.26 6.40
C ILE A 263 15.97 23.00 5.52
N THR A 264 15.77 22.98 4.21
CA THR A 264 16.84 22.86 3.24
C THR A 264 17.37 24.26 2.92
N ASN A 265 18.36 24.73 3.68
CA ASN A 265 19.15 25.91 3.28
C ASN A 265 20.48 25.44 2.67
N PRO A 266 20.78 25.81 1.41
CA PRO A 266 22.12 25.63 0.82
C PRO A 266 23.13 26.68 1.32
N GLU A 267 22.71 27.69 2.07
CA GLU A 267 23.53 28.86 2.43
C GLU A 267 23.76 28.93 3.95
N LEU A 268 24.57 28.01 4.47
CA LEU A 268 25.34 28.24 5.71
C LEU A 268 26.72 27.56 5.55
N GLN A 269 27.44 27.97 4.51
CA GLN A 269 28.89 28.10 4.56
C GLN A 269 29.18 29.58 4.32
N GLY A 270 29.64 30.28 5.36
CA GLY A 270 30.01 31.69 5.30
C GLY A 270 29.61 32.48 6.54
N ASP A 271 30.29 32.23 7.66
CA ASP A 271 31.24 33.17 8.28
C ASP A 271 31.93 32.50 9.49
#